data_AF-A0A6G4N8K5-F1
#
_entry.id   AF-A0A6G4N8K5-F1
#
_cell.length_a   1.000
_cell.length_b   1.000
_cell.length_c   1.000
_cell.angle_alpha   90.00
_cell.angle_beta   90.00
_cell.angle_gamma   90.00
#
_symmetry.space_group_name_H-M   'P 1'
#
loop_
_entity.id
_entity.type
_entity.pdbx_description
1 polymer ?
#
loop_
_entity_poly.entity_id
_entity_poly.type
_entity_poly.pdbx_seq_one_letter_code
_entity_poly.pdbx_strand_id
1 'polypeptide(L)'
;YDNLLLNPNKQSINEIGYMEHYSHYGSAYFIHEDVNQKLIDSVYETISSYSNTFDCRVAISQLPTHGFAVRIFAYRTQIIEKILGTIQSYIAENIYDRKLDFLRKY
;
A
#
# COMPACT_ATOMS: atom_id res chain seq x y z
N TYR A 1 13.24 -8.58 -1.73
CA TYR A 1 14.02 -7.43 -1.22
C TYR A 1 13.37 -6.14 -1.68
N ASP A 2 13.44 -5.10 -0.86
CA ASP A 2 13.02 -3.73 -1.20
C ASP A 2 14.27 -2.85 -1.17
N ASN A 3 14.63 -2.28 -2.32
CA ASN A 3 15.90 -1.56 -2.52
C ASN A 3 15.63 -0.12 -2.98
N LEU A 4 14.69 0.57 -2.35
CA LEU A 4 14.43 1.97 -2.66
C LEU A 4 15.66 2.84 -2.34
N LEU A 5 16.25 3.46 -3.36
CA LEU A 5 17.34 4.42 -3.22
C LEU A 5 16.90 5.76 -3.82
N LEU A 6 16.73 6.77 -2.97
CA LEU A 6 16.50 8.15 -3.39
C LEU A 6 17.78 8.95 -3.16
N ASN A 7 18.38 9.46 -4.25
CA ASN A 7 19.58 10.29 -4.16
C ASN A 7 19.43 11.55 -5.04
N PRO A 8 18.99 12.68 -4.45
CA PRO A 8 18.74 13.92 -5.20
C PRO A 8 19.99 14.48 -5.88
N ASN A 9 21.18 14.16 -5.37
CA ASN A 9 22.44 14.63 -5.94
C ASN A 9 22.87 13.84 -7.17
N LYS A 10 22.29 12.65 -7.38
CA LYS A 10 22.57 11.80 -8.54
C LYS A 10 21.44 11.85 -9.56
N GLN A 11 20.18 11.96 -9.12
CA GLN A 11 18.99 11.89 -9.96
C GLN A 11 17.87 12.77 -9.39
N SER A 12 17.07 13.38 -10.26
CA SER A 12 15.94 14.19 -9.82
C SER A 12 14.85 13.29 -9.24
N ILE A 13 14.46 13.56 -7.99
CA ILE A 13 13.45 12.78 -7.27
C ILE A 13 12.08 12.82 -7.97
N ASN A 14 11.83 13.85 -8.79
CA ASN A 14 10.58 14.05 -9.50
C ASN A 14 10.50 13.30 -10.84
N GLU A 15 11.57 12.62 -11.26
CA GLU A 15 11.58 11.88 -12.52
C GLU A 15 10.72 10.61 -12.48
N ILE A 16 10.38 10.14 -13.69
CA ILE A 16 9.69 8.87 -13.92
C ILE A 16 10.51 7.74 -13.28
N GLY A 17 9.83 6.84 -12.55
CA GLY A 17 10.46 5.76 -11.80
C GLY A 17 10.95 6.14 -10.40
N TYR A 18 10.82 7.41 -9.99
CA TYR A 18 11.05 7.88 -8.61
C TYR A 18 9.73 8.31 -7.98
N MET A 19 9.63 9.55 -7.50
CA MET A 19 8.42 10.03 -6.82
C MET A 19 7.42 10.70 -7.76
N GLU A 20 7.79 10.97 -9.01
CA GLU A 20 6.85 11.44 -10.04
C GLU A 20 5.98 12.63 -9.58
N HIS A 21 6.63 13.60 -8.91
CA HIS A 21 6.04 14.79 -8.28
C HIS A 21 5.25 14.58 -7.00
N TYR A 22 4.95 13.35 -6.59
CA TYR A 22 4.40 13.07 -5.26
C TYR A 22 5.42 13.38 -4.17
N SER A 23 4.93 13.77 -2.99
CA SER A 23 5.78 14.14 -1.85
C SER A 23 5.88 13.05 -0.79
N HIS A 24 5.01 12.04 -0.83
CA HIS A 24 4.96 10.96 0.15
C HIS A 24 4.96 9.60 -0.53
N TYR A 25 5.74 8.68 0.02
CA TYR A 25 5.81 7.28 -0.38
C TYR A 25 5.45 6.40 0.82
N GLY A 26 4.55 5.44 0.60
CA GLY A 26 4.20 4.40 1.56
C GLY A 26 4.41 3.02 0.97
N SER A 27 4.99 2.11 1.74
CA SER A 27 5.07 0.70 1.38
C SER A 27 4.68 -0.19 2.55
N ALA A 28 4.02 -1.31 2.25
CA ALA A 28 3.65 -2.31 3.22
C ALA A 28 3.67 -3.70 2.59
N TYR A 29 3.85 -4.72 3.44
CA TYR A 29 3.88 -6.12 3.05
C TYR A 29 2.89 -6.89 3.90
N PHE A 30 2.15 -7.81 3.29
CA PHE A 30 1.36 -8.81 3.99
C PHE A 30 1.77 -10.20 3.51
N ILE A 31 2.12 -11.08 4.45
CA ILE A 31 2.60 -12.43 4.20
C ILE A 31 1.78 -13.37 5.07
N HIS A 32 1.06 -14.28 4.43
CA HIS A 32 0.21 -15.27 5.08
C HIS A 32 -0.03 -16.42 4.10
N GLU A 33 -0.07 -17.66 4.58
CA GLU A 33 -0.22 -18.86 3.74
C GLU A 33 -1.45 -18.83 2.82
N ASP A 34 -2.55 -18.23 3.28
CA ASP A 34 -3.80 -18.08 2.53
C ASP A 34 -3.76 -16.99 1.44
N VAL A 35 -2.66 -16.24 1.31
CA VAL A 35 -2.54 -15.23 0.26
C VAL A 35 -2.46 -15.91 -1.10
N ASN A 36 -3.42 -15.57 -1.95
CA ASN A 36 -3.52 -15.98 -3.34
C ASN A 36 -3.98 -14.81 -4.22
N GLN A 37 -3.99 -14.99 -5.54
CA GLN A 37 -4.37 -13.93 -6.48
C GLN A 37 -5.78 -13.40 -6.22
N LYS A 38 -6.75 -14.27 -5.86
CA LYS A 38 -8.13 -13.85 -5.57
C LYS A 38 -8.19 -12.89 -4.39
N LEU A 39 -7.45 -13.17 -3.30
CA LEU A 39 -7.36 -12.27 -2.16
C LEU A 39 -6.73 -10.92 -2.56
N ILE A 40 -5.66 -10.96 -3.36
CA ILE A 40 -4.97 -9.76 -3.86
C ILE A 40 -5.93 -8.89 -4.69
N ASP A 41 -6.70 -9.50 -5.60
CA ASP A 41 -7.69 -8.82 -6.42
C ASP A 41 -8.77 -8.16 -5.55
N SER A 42 -9.30 -8.88 -4.56
CA SER A 42 -10.29 -8.32 -3.63
C SER A 42 -9.73 -7.18 -2.79
N VAL A 43 -8.47 -7.28 -2.32
CA VAL A 43 -7.80 -6.16 -1.64
C VAL A 43 -7.70 -4.96 -2.57
N TYR A 44 -7.28 -5.16 -3.82
CA TYR A 44 -7.19 -4.07 -4.80
C TYR A 44 -8.55 -3.41 -5.06
N GLU A 45 -9.62 -4.20 -5.20
CA GLU A 45 -10.98 -3.69 -5.38
C GLU A 45 -11.39 -2.75 -4.23
N THR A 46 -11.04 -3.08 -2.98
CA THR A 46 -11.40 -2.26 -1.80
C THR A 46 -10.81 -0.86 -1.80
N ILE A 47 -9.68 -0.66 -2.49
CA ILE A 47 -8.95 0.61 -2.53
C ILE A 47 -8.87 1.22 -3.93
N SER A 48 -9.36 0.54 -4.97
CA SER A 48 -9.25 0.96 -6.38
C SER A 48 -9.81 2.36 -6.65
N SER A 49 -10.88 2.74 -5.95
CA SER A 49 -11.51 4.07 -6.08
C SER A 49 -10.69 5.20 -5.45
N TYR A 50 -9.70 4.89 -4.62
CA TYR A 50 -8.95 5.89 -3.87
C TYR A 50 -8.00 6.68 -4.77
N SER A 51 -7.45 6.05 -5.81
CA SER A 51 -6.60 6.72 -6.81
C SER A 51 -7.32 7.92 -7.44
N ASN A 52 -8.61 7.74 -7.77
CA ASN A 52 -9.45 8.80 -8.34
C ASN A 52 -9.91 9.81 -7.29
N THR A 53 -10.07 9.40 -6.04
CA THR A 53 -10.63 10.23 -4.97
C THR A 53 -9.59 11.14 -4.33
N PHE A 54 -8.34 10.70 -4.19
CA PHE A 54 -7.33 11.34 -3.36
C PHE A 54 -6.09 11.84 -4.11
N ASP A 55 -6.09 11.78 -5.45
CA ASP A 55 -4.90 12.03 -6.29
C ASP A 55 -3.68 11.30 -5.73
N CYS A 56 -3.76 9.97 -5.80
CA CYS A 56 -2.72 9.07 -5.35
C CYS A 56 -2.53 7.94 -6.36
N ARG A 57 -1.37 7.29 -6.31
CA ARG A 57 -1.10 6.06 -7.05
C ARG A 57 -0.94 4.93 -6.08
N VAL A 58 -1.65 3.83 -6.32
CA VAL A 58 -1.50 2.61 -5.52
C VAL A 58 -1.22 1.44 -6.45
N ALA A 59 -0.23 0.64 -6.08
CA ALA A 59 0.12 -0.59 -6.76
C ALA A 59 0.17 -1.74 -5.75
N ILE A 60 -0.36 -2.89 -6.15
CA ILE A 60 -0.23 -4.15 -5.42
C ILE A 60 0.51 -5.15 -6.30
N SER A 61 1.53 -5.81 -5.75
CA SER A 61 2.29 -6.84 -6.46
C SER A 61 2.40 -8.10 -5.61
N GLN A 62 2.06 -9.25 -6.19
CA GLN A 62 2.29 -10.54 -5.55
C GLN A 62 3.80 -10.76 -5.32
N LEU A 63 4.15 -11.31 -4.16
CA LEU A 63 5.52 -11.70 -3.86
C LEU A 63 5.81 -13.11 -4.43
N PRO A 64 7.08 -13.50 -4.61
CA PRO A 64 7.44 -14.90 -4.93
C PRO A 64 7.07 -15.93 -3.85
N THR A 65 6.40 -15.50 -2.78
CA THR A 65 5.92 -16.30 -1.65
C THR A 65 4.44 -15.97 -1.41
N HIS A 66 3.79 -16.63 -0.45
CA HIS A 66 2.41 -16.37 -0.04
C HIS A 66 2.26 -14.98 0.60
N GLY A 67 2.25 -13.94 -0.23
CA GLY A 67 2.19 -12.56 0.21
C GLY A 67 2.10 -11.58 -0.94
N PHE A 68 1.86 -10.32 -0.59
CA PHE A 68 1.86 -9.20 -1.54
C PHE A 68 2.51 -7.97 -0.92
N ALA A 69 2.98 -7.08 -1.79
CA ALA A 69 3.47 -5.76 -1.44
C ALA A 69 2.50 -4.70 -1.95
N VAL A 70 2.29 -3.65 -1.15
CA VAL A 70 1.52 -2.46 -1.52
C VAL A 70 2.49 -1.29 -1.58
N ARG A 71 2.41 -0.49 -2.64
CA ARG A 71 3.18 0.75 -2.82
C ARG A 71 2.25 1.90 -3.14
N ILE A 72 2.45 3.02 -2.46
CA ILE A 72 1.57 4.18 -2.51
C ILE A 72 2.39 5.44 -2.73
N PHE A 73 2.02 6.24 -3.72
CA PHE A 73 2.44 7.64 -3.84
C PHE A 73 1.27 8.57 -3.56
N ALA A 74 1.49 9.60 -2.74
CA ALA A 74 0.46 10.57 -2.38
C ALA A 74 1.06 11.94 -2.02
N TYR A 75 0.20 12.94 -1.88
CA TYR A 75 0.59 14.28 -1.41
C TYR A 75 0.43 14.50 0.10
N ARG A 76 -0.18 13.54 0.82
CA ARG A 76 -0.46 13.64 2.25
C ARG A 76 -0.32 12.29 2.93
N THR A 77 0.34 12.25 4.09
CA THR A 77 0.47 11.04 4.92
C THR A 77 -0.88 10.41 5.26
N GLN A 78 -1.91 11.22 5.55
CA GLN A 78 -3.22 10.72 5.94
C GLN A 78 -3.89 9.88 4.84
N ILE A 79 -3.57 10.13 3.57
CA ILE A 79 -4.07 9.32 2.46
C ILE A 79 -3.44 7.93 2.50
N ILE A 80 -2.12 7.86 2.72
CA ILE A 80 -1.38 6.60 2.88
C ILE A 80 -1.95 5.81 4.06
N GLU A 81 -2.08 6.45 5.22
CA GLU A 81 -2.64 5.84 6.44
C GLU A 81 -4.06 5.31 6.20
N LYS A 82 -4.89 6.06 5.48
CA LYS A 82 -6.26 5.64 5.17
C LYS A 82 -6.28 4.41 4.25
N ILE A 83 -5.46 4.38 3.20
CA ILE A 83 -5.35 3.22 2.30
C ILE A 83 -4.88 1.99 3.07
N LEU A 84 -3.80 2.12 3.84
CA LEU A 84 -3.25 1.02 4.63
C LEU A 84 -4.23 0.54 5.71
N GLY A 85 -4.95 1.45 6.35
CA GLY A 85 -6.00 1.11 7.33
C GLY A 85 -7.17 0.35 6.70
N THR A 86 -7.60 0.72 5.50
CA THR A 86 -8.63 -0.03 4.75
C THR A 86 -8.16 -1.44 4.41
N ILE A 87 -6.94 -1.59 3.89
CA ILE A 87 -6.35 -2.90 3.58
C ILE A 87 -6.25 -3.75 4.85
N GLN A 88 -5.73 -3.17 5.93
CA GLN A 88 -5.59 -3.88 7.21
C GLN A 88 -6.94 -4.34 7.75
N SER A 89 -7.98 -3.51 7.65
CA SER A 89 -9.34 -3.84 8.08
C SER A 89 -9.91 -5.00 7.26
N TYR A 90 -9.74 -4.96 5.94
CA TYR A 90 -10.17 -6.03 5.06
C TYR A 90 -9.48 -7.36 5.39
N ILE A 91 -8.16 -7.34 5.60
CA ILE A 91 -7.40 -8.53 5.99
C ILE A 91 -7.86 -9.07 7.34
N ALA A 92 -8.04 -8.20 8.34
CA ALA A 92 -8.49 -8.59 9.67
C ALA A 92 -9.83 -9.35 9.62
N GLU A 93 -10.77 -8.84 8.84
CA GLU A 93 -12.09 -9.45 8.69
C GLU A 93 -12.05 -10.76 7.88
N ASN A 94 -11.30 -10.81 6.78
CA ASN A 94 -11.36 -11.93 5.83
C ASN A 94 -10.37 -13.07 6.10
N ILE A 95 -9.26 -12.80 6.80
CA ILE A 95 -8.24 -13.81 7.13
C ILE A 95 -8.33 -14.22 8.60
N TYR A 96 -8.68 -13.30 9.50
CA TYR A 96 -8.65 -13.56 10.94
C TYR A 96 -10.03 -13.56 11.61
N ASP A 97 -11.12 -13.39 10.86
CA ASP A 97 -12.50 -13.25 11.37
C ASP A 97 -12.60 -12.24 12.53
N ARG A 98 -11.85 -11.14 12.39
CA ARG A 98 -11.70 -10.12 13.44
C ARG A 98 -12.02 -8.74 12.90
N LYS A 99 -12.85 -8.00 13.65
CA LYS A 99 -12.97 -6.55 13.44
C LYS A 99 -11.79 -5.83 14.11
N LEU A 100 -11.19 -4.90 13.38
CA LEU A 100 -10.25 -3.96 13.98
C LEU A 100 -11.02 -3.00 14.87
N ASP A 101 -11.00 -3.24 16.17
CA ASP A 101 -11.23 -2.18 17.14
C ASP A 101 -10.07 -1.19 16.99
N PHE A 102 -10.41 0.09 16.90
CA PHE A 102 -9.46 1.17 16.64
C PHE A 102 -8.46 1.31 17.81
N LEU A 103 -7.40 0.52 17.80
CA LEU A 103 -6.34 0.57 18.80
C LEU A 103 -5.33 1.65 18.40
N ARG A 104 -5.57 2.90 18.83
CA ARG A 104 -4.49 3.89 18.86
C ARG A 104 -3.53 3.53 19.99
N LYS A 105 -2.25 3.44 19.67
CA LYS A 105 -1.17 3.49 20.66
C LYS A 105 -1.00 4.97 21.04
N TYR A 106 -1.20 5.30 22.31
CA TYR A 106 -0.80 6.59 22.90
C TYR A 106 0.70 6.63 23.12
#